data_AF-A0A951H434-F1
#
_entry.id   AF-A0A951H434-F1
#
_cell.length_a   1.000
_cell.length_b   1.000
_cell.length_c   1.000
_cell.angle_alpha   90.00
_cell.angle_beta   90.00
_cell.angle_gamma   90.00
#
_symmetry.space_group_name_H-M   'P 1'
#
loop_
_entity.id
_entity.type
_entity.pdbx_description
1 polymer ?
#
loop_
_entity_poly.entity_id
_entity_poly.type
_entity_poly.pdbx_seq_one_letter_code
_entity_poly.pdbx_strand_id
1 'polypeptide(L)'
;MSQSATEERVEAVIISGPRKGEFINVNSQAEPELSAEEEAMLNFVVQAAKRMSESAKALSNSVDLLLHEVCEVNKRLHGSTGSSQ
;
A
#
# COMPACT_ATOMS: atom_id res chain seq x y z
N MET A 1 -32.40 28.43 -15.73
CA MET A 1 -31.59 29.11 -14.70
C MET A 1 -30.53 28.12 -14.26
N SER A 2 -29.26 28.40 -14.56
CA SER A 2 -28.15 27.45 -14.37
C SER A 2 -27.67 27.50 -12.91
N GLN A 3 -27.67 26.36 -12.22
CA GLN A 3 -27.02 26.22 -10.91
C GLN A 3 -25.51 26.18 -11.14
N SER A 4 -24.80 27.21 -10.68
CA SER A 4 -23.34 27.22 -10.66
C SER A 4 -22.85 26.15 -9.69
N ALA A 5 -22.12 25.15 -10.20
CA ALA A 5 -21.34 24.24 -9.40
C ALA A 5 -20.44 25.05 -8.45
N THR A 6 -20.54 24.77 -7.16
CA THR A 6 -19.73 25.44 -6.14
C THR A 6 -18.30 24.92 -6.28
N GLU A 7 -17.40 25.73 -6.81
CA GLU A 7 -15.97 25.40 -6.94
C GLU A 7 -15.37 25.22 -5.53
N GLU A 8 -14.97 23.99 -5.20
CA GLU A 8 -14.36 23.62 -3.92
C GLU A 8 -12.89 24.06 -3.92
N ARG A 9 -12.60 25.22 -3.29
CA ARG A 9 -11.26 25.79 -3.19
C ARG A 9 -10.46 25.10 -2.09
N VAL A 10 -9.35 24.45 -2.44
CA VAL A 10 -8.44 23.79 -1.48
C VAL A 10 -7.20 24.68 -1.28
N GLU A 11 -7.03 25.19 -0.06
CA GLU A 11 -5.83 25.95 0.33
C GLU A 11 -4.78 24.98 0.87
N ALA A 12 -3.59 24.96 0.27
CA ALA A 12 -2.44 24.21 0.79
C ALA A 12 -1.37 25.17 1.33
N VAL A 13 -0.62 24.74 2.34
CA VAL A 13 0.49 25.51 2.92
C VAL A 13 1.82 24.90 2.50
N ILE A 14 2.75 25.74 2.03
CA ILE A 14 4.11 25.31 1.68
C ILE A 14 4.88 24.99 2.97
N ILE A 15 5.29 23.72 3.16
CA ILE A 15 5.95 23.27 4.42
C ILE A 15 7.49 23.31 4.40
N SER A 16 8.12 23.55 3.24
CA SER A 16 9.58 23.55 3.08
C SER A 16 10.06 24.51 1.99
N GLY A 17 11.35 24.88 2.03
CA GLY A 17 11.98 25.79 1.06
C GLY A 17 11.82 27.30 1.36
N PRO A 18 12.28 28.19 0.45
CA PRO A 18 12.32 29.65 0.67
C PRO A 18 10.96 30.31 0.87
N ARG A 19 9.88 29.66 0.42
CA ARG A 19 8.48 30.14 0.46
C ARG A 19 7.66 29.45 1.56
N LYS A 20 8.33 28.84 2.55
CA LYS A 20 7.66 28.12 3.65
C LYS A 20 6.68 29.04 4.38
N GLY A 21 5.47 28.53 4.59
CA GLY A 21 4.38 29.24 5.28
C GLY A 21 3.44 30.01 4.35
N GLU A 22 3.74 30.11 3.06
CA GLU A 22 2.81 30.70 2.08
C GLU A 22 1.64 29.75 1.79
N PHE A 23 0.44 30.34 1.70
CA PHE A 23 -0.76 29.65 1.22
C PHE A 23 -0.80 29.69 -0.29
N ILE A 24 -1.00 28.53 -0.91
CA ILE A 24 -1.24 28.39 -2.34
C ILE A 24 -2.67 27.90 -2.57
N ASN A 25 -3.30 28.49 -3.57
CA ASN A 25 -4.59 28.02 -4.05
C ASN A 25 -4.32 26.82 -4.95
N VAL A 26 -4.61 25.62 -4.46
CA VAL A 26 -4.50 24.40 -5.25
C VAL A 26 -5.83 24.22 -5.95
N ASN A 27 -5.83 24.39 -7.26
CA ASN A 27 -7.03 24.17 -8.05
C ASN A 27 -7.33 22.66 -8.03
N SER A 28 -8.21 22.24 -7.14
CA SER A 28 -8.58 20.84 -6.87
C SER A 28 -9.13 20.11 -8.10
N GLN A 29 -9.56 20.88 -9.12
CA GLN A 29 -10.12 20.38 -10.37
C GLN A 29 -9.09 20.19 -11.49
N ALA A 30 -7.85 20.64 -11.31
CA ALA A 30 -6.78 20.34 -12.26
C ALA A 30 -6.13 19.01 -11.86
N GLU A 31 -6.29 17.98 -12.70
CA GLU A 31 -5.43 16.80 -12.56
C GLU A 31 -3.97 17.28 -12.65
N PRO A 32 -3.09 16.85 -11.74
CA PRO A 32 -1.69 17.19 -11.83
C PRO A 32 -1.14 16.63 -13.16
N GLU A 33 -0.80 17.53 -14.08
CA GLU A 33 -0.14 17.16 -15.33
C GLU A 33 1.26 16.67 -14.99
N LEU A 34 1.45 15.35 -15.01
CA LEU A 34 2.78 14.75 -14.91
C LEU A 34 3.48 14.88 -16.26
N SER A 35 4.75 15.24 -16.24
CA SER A 35 5.59 15.04 -17.41
C SER A 35 5.72 13.54 -17.74
N ALA A 36 6.05 13.20 -18.98
CA ALA A 36 6.28 11.82 -19.39
C ALA A 36 7.35 11.11 -18.54
N GLU A 37 8.36 11.85 -18.05
CA GLU A 37 9.39 11.33 -17.16
C GLU A 37 8.85 11.01 -15.75
N GLU A 38 8.04 11.91 -15.19
CA GLU A 38 7.41 11.70 -13.88
C GLU A 38 6.38 10.57 -13.92
N GLU A 39 5.61 10.46 -15.00
CA GLU A 39 4.67 9.35 -15.20
C GLU A 39 5.39 8.00 -15.31
N ALA A 40 6.50 7.95 -16.06
CA ALA A 40 7.33 6.75 -16.16
C ALA A 40 7.91 6.35 -14.79
N MET A 41 8.38 7.32 -14.01
CA MET A 41 8.91 7.06 -12.67
C MET A 41 7.81 6.60 -11.70
N LEU A 42 6.62 7.21 -11.73
CA LEU A 42 5.48 6.78 -10.93
C LEU A 42 5.08 5.34 -11.26
N ASN A 43 4.97 5.03 -12.56
CA ASN A 43 4.67 3.67 -13.02
C ASN A 43 5.73 2.67 -12.57
N PHE A 44 7.02 3.02 -12.62
CA PHE A 44 8.09 2.16 -12.12
C PHE A 44 7.93 1.86 -10.63
N VAL A 45 7.67 2.88 -9.80
CA VAL A 45 7.48 2.72 -8.35
C VAL A 45 6.25 1.85 -8.06
N VAL A 46 5.13 2.08 -8.75
CA VAL A 46 3.91 1.27 -8.60
C VAL A 46 4.17 -0.19 -8.94
N GLN A 47 4.90 -0.48 -10.03
CA GLN A 47 5.22 -1.85 -10.42
C GLN A 47 6.19 -2.51 -9.43
N ALA A 48 7.15 -1.77 -8.88
CA ALA A 48 8.02 -2.28 -7.81
C ALA A 48 7.21 -2.64 -6.56
N ALA A 49 6.31 -1.77 -6.11
CA ALA A 49 5.45 -2.02 -4.97
C ALA A 49 4.54 -3.24 -5.16
N LYS A 50 3.96 -3.43 -6.36
CA LYS A 50 3.16 -4.61 -6.71
C LYS A 50 3.96 -5.90 -6.57
N ARG A 51 5.16 -5.95 -7.16
CA ARG A 51 6.05 -7.12 -7.05
C ARG A 51 6.42 -7.44 -5.60
N MET A 52 6.68 -6.42 -4.80
CA MET A 52 6.96 -6.61 -3.36
C MET A 52 5.74 -7.18 -2.63
N SER A 53 4.54 -6.67 -2.90
CA SER A 53 3.30 -7.17 -2.30
C SER A 53 3.03 -8.64 -2.67
N GLU A 54 3.24 -9.02 -3.92
CA GLU A 54 3.06 -10.40 -4.38
C GLU A 54 4.08 -11.34 -3.74
N SER A 55 5.34 -10.91 -3.64
CA SER A 55 6.41 -11.67 -2.97
C SER A 55 6.10 -11.88 -1.48
N ALA A 56 5.63 -10.84 -0.79
CA ALA A 56 5.24 -10.94 0.61
C ALA A 56 4.07 -11.91 0.81
N LYS A 57 3.08 -11.89 -0.08
CA LYS A 57 1.95 -12.84 -0.05
C LYS A 57 2.40 -14.28 -0.27
N ALA A 58 3.29 -14.51 -1.23
CA ALA A 58 3.84 -15.84 -1.47
C ALA A 58 4.63 -16.36 -0.25
N LEU A 59 5.42 -15.49 0.38
CA LEU A 59 6.17 -15.83 1.60
C LEU A 59 5.21 -16.15 2.76
N SER A 60 4.16 -15.36 2.96
CA SER A 60 3.14 -15.63 4.00
C SER A 60 2.53 -17.01 3.83
N ASN A 61 2.13 -17.38 2.60
CA ASN A 61 1.57 -18.70 2.33
C ASN A 61 2.56 -19.83 2.65
N SER A 62 3.84 -19.66 2.32
CA SER A 62 4.89 -20.64 2.64
C SER A 62 5.09 -20.80 4.14
N VAL A 63 5.04 -19.70 4.89
CA VAL A 63 5.11 -19.73 6.36
C VAL A 63 3.90 -20.45 6.95
N ASP A 64 2.69 -20.20 6.45
CA ASP A 64 1.48 -20.88 6.91
C ASP A 64 1.55 -22.41 6.66
N LEU A 65 2.07 -22.83 5.51
CA LEU A 65 2.29 -24.25 5.21
C LEU A 65 3.31 -24.87 6.18
N LEU A 66 4.43 -24.20 6.44
CA LEU A 66 5.44 -24.66 7.40
C LEU A 66 4.87 -24.76 8.83
N LEU A 67 4.07 -23.77 9.26
CA LEU A 67 3.40 -23.81 10.55
C LEU A 67 2.45 -25.01 10.66
N HIS A 68 1.71 -25.31 9.59
CA HIS A 68 0.84 -26.47 9.52
C HIS A 68 1.65 -27.78 9.64
N GLU A 69 2.75 -27.92 8.89
CA GLU A 69 3.63 -29.09 8.96
C GLU A 69 4.22 -29.29 10.37
N VAL A 70 4.71 -28.22 10.99
CA VAL A 70 5.23 -28.24 12.36
C VAL A 70 4.13 -28.68 13.35
N CYS A 71 2.90 -28.17 13.21
CA CYS A 71 1.77 -28.60 14.03
C CYS A 71 1.50 -30.10 13.88
N GLU A 72 1.49 -30.63 12.65
CA GLU A 72 1.24 -32.05 12.38
C GLU A 72 2.39 -32.94 12.89
N VAL A 73 3.64 -32.50 12.78
CA VAL A 73 4.78 -33.19 13.42
C VAL A 73 4.62 -33.20 14.94
N ASN A 74 4.28 -32.07 15.54
CA ASN A 74 4.11 -31.95 16.97
C ASN A 74 2.97 -32.86 17.50
N LYS A 75 1.84 -32.92 16.77
CA LYS A 75 0.73 -33.85 17.07
C LYS A 75 1.17 -35.31 16.99
N ARG A 76 1.99 -35.69 16.01
CA ARG A 76 2.50 -37.07 15.92
C ARG A 76 3.44 -37.43 17.07
N LEU A 77 4.32 -36.52 17.46
CA LEU A 77 5.28 -36.74 18.55
C LEU A 77 4.61 -36.83 19.93
N HIS A 78 3.60 -35.99 20.19
CA HIS A 78 2.98 -35.88 21.52
C HIS A 78 1.55 -36.42 21.62
N GLY A 79 0.91 -36.72 20.50
CA GLY A 79 -0.41 -37.35 20.44
C GLY A 79 -0.37 -38.88 20.49
N SER A 80 0.81 -39.49 20.39
CA SER A 80 0.99 -40.95 20.50
C SER A 80 1.09 -41.46 21.95
N THR A 81 1.10 -40.58 22.97
CA THR A 81 1.14 -40.96 24.39
C THR A 81 -0.25 -41.10 25.03
N GLY A 82 -1.33 -40.97 24.24
CA GLY A 82 -2.72 -41.02 24.73
C GLY A 82 -3.50 -42.30 24.42
N SER A 83 -2.91 -43.31 23.78
CA SER A 83 -3.59 -44.59 23.49
C SER A 83 -3.20 -45.65 24.53
N SER A 84 -3.67 -45.47 25.77
CA SER A 84 -3.88 -46.59 26.68
C SER A 84 -5.23 -47.22 26.36
N GLN A 85 -5.22 -48.32 25.61
CA GLN A 85 -6.18 -49.43 25.74
C GLN A 85 -5.45 -50.74 25.47
#